data_AF-A0A3B0PNV5-F1
#
_entry.id   AF-A0A3B0PNV5-F1
#
_cell.length_a   1.000
_cell.length_b   1.000
_cell.length_c   1.000
_cell.angle_alpha   90.00
_cell.angle_beta   90.00
_cell.angle_gamma   90.00
#
_symmetry.space_group_name_H-M   'P 1'
#
loop_
_entity.id
_entity.type
_entity.pdbx_description
1 polymer ?
#
loop_
_entity_poly.entity_id
_entity_poly.type
_entity_poly.pdbx_seq_one_letter_code
_entity_poly.pdbx_strand_id
1 'polypeptide(L)' 'MLSNGVDLTTISRFKNKTSKFAQRILSPSELIKYEQINNNNQKALFLARAW' A
#
# COMPACT_ATOMS: atom_id res chain seq x y z
N MET A 1 -12.13 -6.57 -25.72
CA MET A 1 -11.04 -5.58 -25.89
C MET A 1 -10.36 -5.45 -24.54
N LEU A 2 -9.07 -5.83 -24.43
CA LEU A 2 -8.30 -5.60 -23.20
C LEU A 2 -7.73 -4.18 -23.27
N SER A 3 -8.03 -3.34 -22.29
CA SER A 3 -7.54 -1.97 -22.19
C SER A 3 -6.53 -1.87 -21.05
N ASN A 4 -5.35 -1.29 -21.32
CA ASN A 4 -4.31 -1.09 -20.32
C ASN A 4 -4.59 0.17 -19.51
N GLY A 5 -4.68 0.03 -18.18
CA GLY A 5 -4.75 1.14 -17.24
C GLY A 5 -3.40 1.32 -16.53
N VAL A 6 -2.96 2.57 -16.39
CA VAL A 6 -1.75 2.92 -15.63
C VAL A 6 -2.13 3.98 -14.60
N ASP A 7 -1.69 3.81 -13.36
CA ASP A 7 -1.82 4.80 -12.29
C ASP A 7 -0.43 5.32 -11.87
N LEU A 8 -0.36 6.62 -11.55
CA LEU A 8 0.83 7.27 -11.03
C LEU A 8 0.52 7.88 -9.67
N THR A 9 1.28 7.47 -8.66
CA THR A 9 1.12 7.93 -7.29
C THR A 9 2.47 8.27 -6.66
N THR A 10 2.45 9.06 -5.59
CA THR A 10 3.67 9.45 -4.86
C THR A 10 3.76 8.68 -3.54
N ILE A 11 4.93 8.12 -3.24
CA ILE A 11 5.15 7.33 -2.01
C ILE A 11 4.89 8.17 -0.75
N SER A 12 5.20 9.47 -0.81
CA SER A 12 4.96 10.43 0.30
C SER A 12 3.50 10.46 0.75
N ARG A 13 2.54 10.22 -0.15
CA ARG A 13 1.10 10.12 0.16
C ARG A 13 0.80 9.06 1.22
N PHE A 14 1.66 8.04 1.35
CA PHE A 14 1.42 6.88 2.21
C PHE A 14 2.23 6.88 3.52
N LYS A 15 3.16 7.82 3.72
CA LYS A 15 4.04 7.84 4.90
C LYS A 15 3.33 7.96 6.25
N ASN A 16 2.14 8.60 6.28
CA ASN A 16 1.37 8.86 7.50
C ASN A 16 0.02 8.12 7.51
N LYS A 17 -0.10 7.00 6.78
CA LYS A 17 -1.35 6.24 6.73
C LYS A 17 -1.46 5.30 7.92
N THR A 18 -2.68 5.21 8.46
CA THR A 18 -2.99 4.39 9.62
C THR A 18 -3.17 2.93 9.22
N SER A 19 -3.06 2.02 10.17
CA SER A 19 -3.36 0.59 9.94
C SER A 19 -4.80 0.37 9.45
N LYS A 20 -5.75 1.21 9.89
CA LYS A 20 -7.14 1.22 9.36
C LYS A 20 -7.20 1.53 7.87
N PHE A 21 -6.31 2.40 7.37
CA PHE A 21 -6.21 2.66 5.94
C PHE A 21 -5.70 1.41 5.22
N ALA A 22 -4.61 0.80 5.69
CA ALA A 22 -4.06 -0.43 5.11
C ALA A 22 -5.09 -1.56 5.04
N GLN A 23 -5.89 -1.77 6.11
CA GLN A 23 -6.98 -2.76 6.14
C GLN A 23 -8.07 -2.55 5.10
N ARG A 24 -8.25 -1.33 4.59
CA ARG A 24 -9.28 -1.04 3.57
C ARG A 24 -8.84 -1.35 2.15
N ILE A 25 -7.54 -1.35 1.88
CA ILE A 25 -6.97 -1.52 0.52
C ILE A 25 -6.25 -2.85 0.35
N LEU A 26 -5.68 -3.41 1.42
CA LEU A 26 -4.95 -4.67 1.37
C LEU A 26 -5.89 -5.85 1.60
N SER A 27 -5.64 -6.94 0.88
CA SER A 27 -6.23 -8.23 1.21
C SER A 27 -5.69 -8.78 2.55
N PRO A 28 -6.37 -9.74 3.20
CA PRO A 28 -5.91 -10.28 4.48
C PRO A 28 -4.47 -10.82 4.47
N SER A 29 -4.05 -11.44 3.36
CA SER A 29 -2.69 -12.00 3.23
C SER A 29 -1.63 -10.92 3.06
N GLU A 30 -1.95 -9.82 2.37
CA GLU A 30 -1.08 -8.66 2.24
C GLU A 30 -0.98 -7.87 3.53
N LEU A 31 -2.07 -7.80 4.30
CA LEU A 31 -2.08 -7.15 5.60
C LEU A 31 -1.07 -7.80 6.56
N ILE A 32 -1.04 -9.13 6.60
CA ILE A 32 -0.06 -9.88 7.43
C ILE A 32 1.37 -9.49 7.04
N LYS A 33 1.67 -9.43 5.74
CA LYS A 33 3.00 -9.00 5.25
C LYS A 33 3.29 -7.54 5.61
N TYR A 34 2.30 -6.66 5.49
CA TYR A 34 2.42 -5.25 5.83
C TYR A 34 2.70 -5.03 7.32
N GLU A 35 2.07 -5.82 8.20
CA GLU A 35 2.28 -5.76 9.64
C GLU A 35 3.67 -6.23 10.06
N GLN A 36 4.28 -7.16 9.32
CA GLN A 36 5.64 -7.65 9.55
C GLN A 36 6.74 -6.64 9.18
N ILE A 37 6.40 -5.57 8.43
CA ILE A 37 7.37 -4.53 8.07
C ILE A 37 7.58 -3.63 9.29
N ASN A 38 8.82 -3.42 9.72
CA ASN A 38 9.13 -2.50 10.84
C ASN A 38 9.50 -1.09 10.36
N ASN A 39 9.86 -0.93 9.09
CA ASN A 39 10.29 0.34 8.52
C ASN A 39 9.12 1.11 7.89
N ASN A 40 8.85 2.32 8.39
CA ASN A 40 7.74 3.15 7.91
C ASN A 40 7.86 3.55 6.42
N ASN A 41 9.07 3.75 5.90
CA ASN A 41 9.25 4.04 4.47
C ASN A 41 8.91 2.83 3.60
N GLN A 42 9.26 1.62 4.07
CA GLN A 42 8.89 0.38 3.37
C GLN A 42 7.38 0.13 3.44
N LYS A 43 6.73 0.45 4.56
CA LYS A 43 5.27 0.44 4.66
C LYS A 43 4.62 1.38 3.65
N ALA A 44 5.11 2.62 3.56
CA ALA A 44 4.61 3.59 2.59
C ALA A 44 4.79 3.10 1.14
N LEU A 45 5.94 2.50 0.83
CA LEU A 45 6.20 1.92 -0.49
C LEU A 45 5.27 0.73 -0.80
N PHE A 46 5.00 -0.12 0.19
CA PHE A 46 4.09 -1.25 0.05
C PHE A 46 2.67 -0.77 -0.29
N LEU A 47 2.16 0.21 0.46
CA LEU A 47 0.85 0.79 0.20
C LEU A 47 0.78 1.52 -1.15
N ALA A 48 1.86 2.17 -1.58
CA ALA A 48 1.91 2.84 -2.87
C ALA A 48 1.87 1.86 -4.07
N ARG A 49 2.34 0.62 -3.90
CA ARG A 49 2.27 -0.42 -4.95
C ARG A 49 0.92 -1.12 -5.02
N ALA A 50 0.21 -1.19 -3.89
CA ALA A 50 -1.10 -1.83 -3.80
C ALA A 50 -2.26 -0.87 -4.06
N TRP A 51 -1.98 0.45 -4.06
CA TRP A 51 -2.93 1.50 -4.45
C TRP A 51 -3.22 1.43 -5.95
#